data_AF-A0A939UKE8-F1
#
_entry.id   AF-A0A939UKE8-F1
#
_cell.length_a   1.000
_cell.length_b   1.000
_cell.length_c   1.000
_cell.angle_alpha   90.00
_cell.angle_beta   90.00
_cell.angle_gamma   90.00
#
_symmetry.space_group_name_H-M   'P 1'
#
loop_
_entity.id
_entity.type
_entity.pdbx_description
1 polymer ?
#
loop_
_entity_poly.entity_id
_entity_poly.type
_entity_poly.pdbx_seq_one_letter_code
_entity_poly.pdbx_strand_id
1 'polypeptide(L)'
;MNNSNYFLGIMTAIVGLMMLLAAEPMVQILVIVLGIFAILSGGWTLAAVAPLSVDKNFKIQCYIRGAVGIVVGLLCVVLPLRVAAFAWQTLVYVFAFYSLAAALVEIPITLTLHKDGFPVKRYVLEIAASIALAVILFFLPSSAGFTIIRIGGAILLLTGAAISFLAWKNRDIIADDAIVRDE
;
A
#
# COMPACT_ATOMS: atom_id res chain seq x y z
N MET A 1 -17.24 18.31 21.55
CA MET A 1 -16.53 17.55 20.47
C MET A 1 -16.39 16.07 20.86
N ASN A 2 -16.65 15.11 19.97
CA ASN A 2 -16.96 13.71 20.32
C ASN A 2 -15.75 12.91 20.88
N ASN A 3 -15.97 12.06 21.91
CA ASN A 3 -14.94 11.20 22.56
C ASN A 3 -14.11 10.36 21.55
N SER A 4 -14.69 10.06 20.38
CA SER A 4 -14.05 9.34 19.28
C SER A 4 -12.79 10.03 18.75
N ASN A 5 -12.72 11.36 18.71
CA ASN A 5 -11.58 12.08 18.15
C ASN A 5 -10.34 12.02 19.06
N TYR A 6 -10.58 12.04 20.38
CA TYR A 6 -9.53 11.87 21.38
C TYR A 6 -8.92 10.47 21.31
N PHE A 7 -9.76 9.44 21.20
CA PHE A 7 -9.30 8.05 21.03
C PHE A 7 -8.52 7.85 19.72
N LEU A 8 -9.03 8.41 18.61
CA LEU A 8 -8.35 8.35 17.30
C LEU A 8 -6.98 9.04 17.34
N GLY A 9 -6.87 10.18 18.02
CA GLY A 9 -5.60 10.87 18.23
C GLY A 9 -4.58 10.00 18.98
N ILE A 10 -5.00 9.35 20.07
CA ILE A 10 -4.13 8.46 20.86
C ILE A 10 -3.69 7.25 20.04
N MET A 11 -4.61 6.58 19.34
CA MET A 11 -4.27 5.45 18.47
C MET A 11 -3.28 5.85 17.38
N THR A 12 -3.48 7.01 16.76
CA THR A 12 -2.56 7.55 15.75
C THR A 12 -1.16 7.79 16.34
N ALA A 13 -1.09 8.35 17.55
CA ALA A 13 0.18 8.59 18.22
C ALA A 13 0.90 7.28 18.58
N ILE A 14 0.16 6.25 19.01
CA ILE A 14 0.72 4.92 19.31
C ILE A 14 1.29 4.28 18.04
N VAL A 15 0.55 4.32 16.92
CA VAL A 15 1.06 3.82 15.63
C VAL A 15 2.32 4.57 15.22
N GLY A 16 2.34 5.90 15.34
CA GLY A 16 3.53 6.71 15.07
C GLY A 16 4.72 6.32 15.95
N LEU A 17 4.49 6.07 17.23
CA LEU A 17 5.51 5.61 18.17
C LEU A 17 6.04 4.22 17.81
N MET A 18 5.16 3.28 17.44
CA MET A 18 5.55 1.95 16.98
C MET A 18 6.42 2.01 15.72
N MET A 19 6.10 2.91 14.79
CA MET A 19 6.93 3.13 13.59
C MET A 19 8.33 3.66 13.90
N LEU A 20 8.48 4.45 14.97
CA LEU A 20 9.78 4.96 15.42
C LEU A 20 10.62 3.87 16.10
N LEU A 21 10.00 3.13 17.03
CA LEU A 21 10.69 2.17 17.89
C LEU A 21 10.88 0.80 17.22
N ALA A 22 9.90 0.36 16.44
CA ALA A 22 9.84 -0.95 15.78
C ALA A 22 9.68 -0.77 14.26
N ALA A 23 10.64 -0.10 13.63
CA ALA A 23 10.61 0.16 12.19
C ALA A 23 10.69 -1.12 11.34
N GLU A 24 11.36 -2.16 11.82
CA GLU A 24 11.55 -3.42 11.09
C GLU A 24 10.23 -4.15 10.72
N PRO A 25 9.33 -4.49 11.66
CA PRO A 25 8.05 -5.08 11.31
C PRO A 25 7.19 -4.15 10.44
N MET A 26 7.36 -2.82 10.56
CA MET A 26 6.64 -1.87 9.73
C MET A 26 7.12 -1.87 8.27
N VAL A 27 8.42 -2.08 8.02
CA VAL A 27 8.94 -2.25 6.66
C VAL A 27 8.42 -3.54 6.05
N GLN A 28 8.32 -4.61 6.84
CA GLN A 28 7.70 -5.87 6.40
C GLN A 28 6.23 -5.67 5.99
N ILE A 29 5.47 -4.87 6.75
CA ILE A 29 4.08 -4.53 6.39
C ILE A 29 4.00 -3.79 5.04
N LEU A 30 4.92 -2.86 4.75
CA LEU A 30 4.96 -2.19 3.44
C LEU A 30 5.16 -3.18 2.29
N VAL A 31 6.07 -4.15 2.46
CA VAL A 31 6.30 -5.20 1.46
C VAL A 31 5.05 -6.07 1.28
N ILE A 32 4.34 -6.39 2.36
CA ILE A 32 3.07 -7.13 2.31
C ILE A 32 2.03 -6.33 1.52
N VAL A 33 1.90 -5.02 1.74
CA VAL A 33 0.97 -4.15 1.01
C VAL A 33 1.28 -4.12 -0.48
N LEU A 34 2.56 -4.01 -0.86
CA LEU A 34 2.98 -4.14 -2.25
C LEU A 34 2.59 -5.50 -2.84
N GLY A 35 2.80 -6.59 -2.08
CA GLY A 35 2.40 -7.93 -2.47
C GLY A 35 0.91 -8.07 -2.73
N ILE A 36 0.07 -7.54 -1.83
CA ILE A 36 -1.40 -7.51 -2.00
C ILE A 36 -1.77 -6.73 -3.27
N PHE A 37 -1.13 -5.58 -3.51
CA PHE A 37 -1.37 -4.80 -4.73
C PHE A 37 -1.07 -5.61 -5.99
N ALA A 38 0.05 -6.36 -6.03
CA ALA A 38 0.36 -7.23 -7.17
C ALA A 38 -0.65 -8.38 -7.36
N ILE A 39 -1.14 -8.99 -6.28
CA ILE A 39 -2.19 -10.02 -6.34
C ILE A 39 -3.47 -9.44 -6.95
N LEU A 40 -3.91 -8.27 -6.46
CA LEU A 40 -5.13 -7.62 -6.94
C LEU A 40 -5.02 -7.19 -8.40
N SER A 41 -3.88 -6.61 -8.79
CA SER A 41 -3.61 -6.22 -10.18
C SER A 41 -3.55 -7.43 -11.11
N GLY A 42 -2.86 -8.50 -10.69
CA GLY A 42 -2.80 -9.76 -11.44
C GLY A 42 -4.18 -10.40 -11.59
N GLY A 43 -4.95 -10.47 -10.50
CA GLY A 43 -6.33 -10.96 -10.49
C GLY A 43 -7.25 -10.15 -11.40
N TRP A 44 -7.14 -8.81 -11.38
CA TRP A 44 -7.89 -7.92 -12.28
C TRP A 44 -7.54 -8.19 -13.75
N THR A 45 -6.26 -8.35 -14.07
CA THR A 45 -5.81 -8.69 -15.43
C THR A 45 -6.45 -9.99 -15.93
N LEU A 46 -6.52 -11.01 -15.07
CA LEU A 46 -7.12 -12.31 -15.43
C LEU A 46 -8.65 -12.24 -15.55
N ALA A 47 -9.32 -11.56 -14.62
CA ALA A 47 -10.77 -11.56 -14.52
C ALA A 47 -11.43 -10.58 -15.50
N ALA A 48 -10.84 -9.40 -15.68
CA ALA A 48 -11.47 -8.29 -16.41
C ALA A 48 -10.80 -7.98 -17.74
N VAL A 49 -9.49 -8.22 -17.90
CA VAL A 49 -8.74 -7.84 -19.12
C VAL A 49 -8.64 -9.00 -20.10
N ALA A 50 -8.29 -10.20 -19.63
CA ALA A 50 -8.18 -11.40 -20.46
C ALA A 50 -9.43 -11.72 -21.32
N PRO A 51 -10.68 -11.53 -20.88
CA PRO A 51 -11.85 -11.80 -21.71
C PRO A 51 -12.16 -10.72 -22.76
N LEU A 52 -11.47 -9.57 -22.76
CA LEU A 52 -11.77 -8.45 -23.65
C LEU A 52 -11.41 -8.69 -25.12
N SER A 53 -10.47 -9.60 -25.39
CA SER A 53 -10.10 -9.96 -26.76
C SER A 53 -10.18 -11.46 -26.99
N VAL A 54 -10.46 -11.84 -28.22
CA VAL A 54 -10.53 -13.25 -28.65
C VAL A 54 -9.15 -13.76 -29.07
N ASP A 55 -8.17 -12.86 -29.31
CA ASP A 55 -6.83 -13.23 -29.74
C ASP A 55 -6.12 -14.12 -28.68
N LYS A 56 -5.62 -15.27 -29.15
CA LYS A 56 -4.89 -16.23 -28.33
C LYS A 56 -3.60 -15.61 -27.76
N ASN A 57 -2.88 -14.80 -28.54
CA ASN A 57 -1.62 -14.19 -28.10
C ASN A 57 -1.88 -13.16 -27.00
N PHE A 58 -2.92 -12.33 -27.17
CA PHE A 58 -3.40 -11.42 -26.14
C PHE A 58 -3.74 -12.14 -24.82
N LYS A 59 -4.52 -13.23 -24.91
CA LYS A 59 -4.88 -14.02 -23.73
C LYS A 59 -3.67 -14.60 -23.02
N ILE A 60 -2.71 -15.16 -23.77
CA ILE A 60 -1.47 -15.70 -23.20
C ILE A 60 -0.70 -14.61 -22.44
N GLN A 61 -0.57 -13.40 -22.99
CA GLN A 61 0.09 -12.28 -22.31
C GLN A 61 -0.63 -11.89 -21.02
N CYS A 62 -1.97 -11.82 -21.04
CA CYS A 62 -2.77 -11.55 -19.85
C CYS A 62 -2.59 -12.65 -18.79
N TYR A 63 -2.58 -13.93 -19.20
CA TYR A 63 -2.38 -15.06 -18.30
C TYR A 63 -1.00 -15.05 -17.65
N ILE A 64 0.07 -14.85 -18.44
CA ILE A 64 1.43 -14.78 -17.92
C ILE A 64 1.56 -13.63 -16.94
N ARG A 65 1.17 -12.41 -17.33
CA ARG A 65 1.23 -11.23 -16.46
C ARG A 65 0.45 -11.45 -15.16
N GLY A 66 -0.80 -11.91 -15.28
CA GLY A 66 -1.68 -12.13 -14.14
C GLY A 66 -1.15 -13.20 -13.18
N ALA A 67 -0.72 -14.35 -13.71
CA ALA A 67 -0.19 -15.44 -12.90
C ALA A 67 1.13 -15.06 -12.22
N VAL A 68 2.07 -14.45 -12.94
CA VAL A 68 3.34 -13.99 -12.37
C VAL A 68 3.09 -12.94 -11.28
N GLY A 69 2.15 -12.02 -11.49
CA GLY A 69 1.79 -11.02 -10.48
C GLY A 69 1.23 -11.62 -9.19
N ILE A 70 0.36 -12.62 -9.31
CA ILE A 70 -0.17 -13.34 -8.15
C ILE A 70 0.95 -14.09 -7.41
N VAL A 71 1.83 -14.79 -8.14
CA VAL A 71 2.94 -15.55 -7.54
C VAL A 71 3.91 -14.61 -6.82
N VAL A 72 4.36 -13.53 -7.46
CA VAL A 72 5.26 -12.55 -6.85
C VAL A 72 4.59 -11.88 -5.65
N GLY A 73 3.31 -11.51 -5.78
CA GLY A 73 2.57 -10.91 -4.69
C GLY A 73 2.42 -11.84 -3.49
N LEU A 74 2.15 -13.14 -3.71
CA LEU A 74 2.13 -14.15 -2.65
C LEU A 74 3.49 -14.29 -1.96
N LEU A 75 4.60 -14.26 -2.71
CA LEU A 75 5.94 -14.28 -2.12
C LEU A 75 6.17 -13.06 -1.21
N CYS A 76 5.78 -11.87 -1.65
CA CYS A 76 5.87 -10.64 -0.86
C CYS A 76 4.98 -10.63 0.39
N VAL A 77 3.89 -11.40 0.40
CA VAL A 77 3.01 -11.53 1.58
C VAL A 77 3.52 -12.61 2.53
N VAL A 78 3.87 -13.79 2.02
CA VAL A 78 4.15 -14.97 2.84
C VAL A 78 5.55 -14.92 3.45
N LEU A 79 6.57 -14.47 2.69
CA LEU A 79 7.95 -14.52 3.16
C LEU A 79 8.21 -13.63 4.38
N PRO A 80 7.75 -12.36 4.44
CA PRO A 80 7.92 -11.54 5.64
C PRO A 80 7.25 -12.12 6.89
N LEU A 81 6.13 -12.85 6.72
CA LEU A 81 5.38 -13.42 7.83
C LEU A 81 5.98 -14.72 8.38
N ARG A 82 6.67 -15.49 7.52
CA ARG A 82 7.14 -16.85 7.86
C ARG A 82 8.65 -16.95 8.02
N VAL A 83 9.41 -16.05 7.41
CA VAL A 83 10.87 -16.13 7.36
C VAL A 83 11.44 -14.86 7.96
N ALA A 84 11.62 -14.86 9.29
CA ALA A 84 12.15 -13.71 10.03
C ALA A 84 13.54 -13.25 9.53
N ALA A 85 14.30 -14.14 8.89
CA ALA A 85 15.62 -13.84 8.33
C ALA A 85 15.58 -13.31 6.88
N PHE A 86 14.40 -13.26 6.22
CA PHE A 86 14.34 -12.85 4.83
C PHE A 86 14.46 -11.33 4.72
N ALA A 87 15.53 -10.86 4.10
CA ALA A 87 15.78 -9.44 3.94
C ALA A 87 14.66 -8.80 3.10
N TRP A 88 13.91 -7.88 3.71
CA TRP A 88 12.85 -7.12 3.04
C TRP A 88 13.34 -6.43 1.76
N GLN A 89 14.62 -6.04 1.72
CA GLN A 89 15.27 -5.45 0.54
C GLN A 89 15.25 -6.40 -0.67
N THR A 90 15.50 -7.69 -0.45
CA THR A 90 15.44 -8.68 -1.53
C THR A 90 14.03 -8.73 -2.11
N LEU A 91 13.00 -8.71 -1.27
CA LEU A 91 11.61 -8.70 -1.74
C LEU A 91 11.26 -7.41 -2.48
N VAL A 92 11.75 -6.27 -2.02
CA VAL A 92 11.60 -4.98 -2.71
C VAL A 92 12.23 -5.03 -4.10
N TYR A 93 13.44 -5.58 -4.24
CA TYR A 93 14.08 -5.70 -5.56
C TYR A 93 13.37 -6.70 -6.47
N VAL A 94 12.93 -7.84 -5.94
CA VAL A 94 12.09 -8.80 -6.70
C VAL A 94 10.83 -8.11 -7.20
N PHE A 95 10.18 -7.32 -6.35
CA PHE A 95 8.99 -6.55 -6.71
C PHE A 95 9.29 -5.46 -7.75
N ALA A 96 10.46 -4.80 -7.67
CA ALA A 96 10.90 -3.80 -8.65
C ALA A 96 11.09 -4.42 -10.04
N PHE A 97 11.81 -5.55 -10.13
CA PHE A 97 11.97 -6.30 -11.36
C PHE A 97 10.64 -6.79 -11.92
N TYR A 98 9.77 -7.32 -11.06
CA TYR A 98 8.42 -7.71 -11.45
C TYR A 98 7.63 -6.53 -12.02
N SER A 99 7.64 -5.37 -11.37
CA SER A 99 6.89 -4.19 -11.82
C SER A 99 7.35 -3.73 -13.21
N LEU A 100 8.65 -3.79 -13.49
CA LEU A 100 9.20 -3.47 -14.80
C LEU A 100 8.80 -4.51 -15.85
N ALA A 101 8.92 -5.80 -15.55
CA ALA A 101 8.51 -6.89 -16.44
C ALA A 101 7.00 -6.84 -16.73
N ALA A 102 6.19 -6.55 -15.72
CA ALA A 102 4.75 -6.38 -15.86
C ALA A 102 4.44 -5.23 -16.83
N ALA A 103 5.08 -4.08 -16.69
CA ALA A 103 4.91 -2.95 -17.60
C ALA A 103 5.25 -3.32 -19.06
N LEU A 104 6.34 -4.06 -19.28
CA LEU A 104 6.74 -4.51 -20.62
C LEU A 104 5.69 -5.41 -21.28
N VAL A 105 5.04 -6.30 -20.50
CA VAL A 105 3.97 -7.17 -21.01
C VAL A 105 2.66 -6.40 -21.23
N GLU A 106 2.43 -5.32 -20.49
CA GLU A 106 1.19 -4.54 -20.58
C GLU A 106 1.15 -3.59 -21.78
N ILE A 107 2.31 -3.16 -22.27
CA ILE A 107 2.41 -2.34 -23.48
C ILE A 107 1.71 -3.01 -24.69
N PRO A 108 2.07 -4.25 -25.10
CA PRO A 108 1.41 -4.91 -26.23
C PRO A 108 -0.08 -5.20 -25.96
N ILE A 109 -0.46 -5.58 -24.73
CA ILE A 109 -1.87 -5.73 -24.32
C ILE A 109 -2.64 -4.44 -24.58
N THR A 110 -2.10 -3.30 -24.12
CA THR A 110 -2.72 -1.98 -24.26
C THR A 110 -2.81 -1.56 -25.72
N LEU A 111 -1.79 -1.83 -26.53
CA LEU A 111 -1.81 -1.55 -27.97
C LEU A 111 -2.90 -2.35 -28.69
N THR A 112 -3.08 -3.63 -28.35
CA THR A 112 -4.17 -4.44 -28.90
C THR A 112 -5.53 -3.90 -28.48
N LEU A 113 -5.72 -3.57 -27.19
CA LEU A 113 -6.97 -2.98 -26.70
C LEU A 113 -7.30 -1.65 -27.39
N HIS A 114 -6.29 -0.83 -27.68
CA HIS A 114 -6.48 0.43 -28.39
C HIS A 114 -6.96 0.20 -29.83
N LYS A 115 -6.38 -0.79 -30.52
CA LYS A 115 -6.80 -1.19 -31.88
C LYS A 115 -8.22 -1.72 -31.91
N ASP A 116 -8.61 -2.45 -30.87
CA ASP A 116 -9.95 -3.02 -30.70
C ASP A 116 -10.98 -1.97 -30.24
N GLY A 117 -10.60 -0.70 -30.11
CA GLY A 117 -11.49 0.42 -29.79
C GLY A 117 -11.82 0.57 -28.30
N PHE A 118 -11.14 -0.15 -27.41
CA PHE A 118 -11.35 -0.03 -25.96
C PHE A 118 -10.67 1.21 -25.38
N PRO A 119 -11.24 1.81 -24.31
CA PRO A 119 -10.61 2.93 -23.62
C PRO A 119 -9.33 2.49 -22.91
N VAL A 120 -8.18 3.05 -23.33
CA VAL A 120 -6.86 2.62 -22.83
C VAL A 120 -6.23 3.49 -21.74
N LYS A 121 -6.86 4.61 -21.37
CA LYS A 121 -6.31 5.59 -20.43
C LYS A 121 -5.89 4.97 -19.10
N ARG A 122 -6.67 4.01 -18.59
CA ARG A 122 -6.37 3.28 -17.35
C ARG A 122 -5.12 2.41 -17.49
N TYR A 123 -4.99 1.66 -18.58
CA TYR A 123 -3.84 0.77 -18.79
C TYR A 123 -2.54 1.55 -19.01
N VAL A 124 -2.61 2.71 -19.68
CA VAL A 124 -1.45 3.62 -19.80
C VAL A 124 -1.02 4.13 -18.42
N LEU A 125 -1.97 4.44 -17.53
CA LEU A 125 -1.67 4.82 -16.15
C LEU A 125 -1.05 3.66 -15.36
N GLU A 126 -1.54 2.43 -15.54
CA GLU A 126 -1.00 1.23 -14.89
C GLU A 126 0.45 0.94 -15.37
N ILE A 127 0.74 1.11 -16.66
CA ILE A 127 2.11 1.03 -17.22
C ILE A 127 3.01 2.10 -16.57
N ALA A 128 2.58 3.36 -16.61
CA ALA A 128 3.35 4.47 -16.07
C ALA A 128 3.62 4.30 -14.57
N ALA A 129 2.60 3.88 -13.81
CA ALA A 129 2.71 3.60 -12.38
C ALA A 129 3.67 2.45 -12.11
N SER A 130 3.63 1.37 -12.90
CA SER A 130 4.52 0.21 -12.74
C SER A 130 5.98 0.57 -13.02
N ILE A 131 6.24 1.38 -14.06
CA ILE A 131 7.59 1.89 -14.36
C ILE A 131 8.08 2.83 -13.25
N ALA A 132 7.25 3.79 -12.85
CA ALA A 132 7.59 4.74 -11.78
C ALA A 132 7.89 4.00 -10.47
N LEU A 133 7.06 3.02 -10.12
CA LEU A 133 7.26 2.18 -8.94
C LEU A 133 8.56 1.37 -9.04
N ALA A 134 8.83 0.74 -10.18
CA ALA A 134 10.09 0.02 -10.39
C ALA A 134 11.31 0.93 -10.17
N VAL A 135 11.30 2.13 -10.76
CA VAL A 135 12.38 3.12 -10.59
C VAL A 135 12.54 3.52 -9.12
N ILE A 136 11.45 3.89 -8.45
CA ILE A 136 11.47 4.27 -7.03
C ILE A 136 12.07 3.15 -6.17
N LEU A 137 11.66 1.90 -6.40
CA LEU A 137 12.13 0.76 -5.62
C LEU A 137 13.58 0.38 -5.93
N PHE A 138 14.05 0.53 -7.17
CA PHE A 138 15.46 0.29 -7.52
C PHE A 138 16.42 1.26 -6.85
N PHE A 139 16.04 2.53 -6.79
CA PHE A 139 16.87 3.57 -6.18
C PHE A 139 16.71 3.65 -4.66
N LEU A 140 15.88 2.80 -4.04
CA LEU A 140 15.66 2.80 -2.61
C LEU A 140 16.90 2.21 -1.89
N PRO A 141 17.69 3.02 -1.15
CA PRO A 141 18.88 2.50 -0.48
C PRO A 141 18.48 1.57 0.67
N SER A 142 19.42 0.71 1.07
CA SER A 142 19.20 -0.31 2.12
C SER A 142 18.67 0.27 3.44
N SER A 143 19.06 1.50 3.79
CA SER A 143 18.59 2.21 4.99
C SER A 143 17.31 3.03 4.78
N ALA A 144 16.91 3.32 3.53
CA ALA A 144 15.78 4.22 3.28
C ALA A 144 14.45 3.67 3.80
N GLY A 145 14.22 2.35 3.75
CA GLY A 145 12.99 1.76 4.27
C GLY A 145 12.76 2.14 5.73
N PHE A 146 13.79 1.97 6.56
CA PHE A 146 13.73 2.34 7.98
C PHE A 146 13.61 3.85 8.18
N THR A 147 14.37 4.65 7.42
CA THR A 147 14.34 6.11 7.52
C THR A 147 12.96 6.68 7.15
N ILE A 148 12.36 6.23 6.04
CA ILE A 148 11.03 6.65 5.58
C ILE A 148 9.99 6.31 6.64
N ILE A 149 10.02 5.09 7.19
CA ILE A 149 9.08 4.70 8.25
C ILE A 149 9.26 5.53 9.50
N ARG A 150 10.50 5.82 9.92
CA ARG A 150 10.75 6.66 11.09
C ARG A 150 10.26 8.09 10.89
N ILE A 151 10.49 8.67 9.71
CA ILE A 151 9.97 10.00 9.38
C ILE A 151 8.44 10.01 9.40
N GLY A 152 7.80 9.03 8.75
CA GLY A 152 6.34 8.87 8.78
C GLY A 152 5.80 8.68 10.20
N GLY A 153 6.50 7.88 11.01
CA GLY A 153 6.19 7.66 12.42
C GLY A 153 6.28 8.93 13.25
N ALA A 154 7.31 9.75 13.04
CA ALA A 154 7.44 11.05 13.70
C ALA A 154 6.29 12.00 13.34
N ILE A 155 5.91 12.06 12.05
CA ILE A 155 4.78 12.87 11.60
C ILE A 155 3.49 12.39 12.25
N LEU A 156 3.18 11.09 12.19
CA LEU A 156 1.97 10.52 12.80
C LEU A 156 1.93 10.72 14.31
N LEU A 157 3.08 10.61 14.99
CA LEU A 157 3.17 10.86 16.42
C LEU A 157 2.83 12.32 16.76
N LEU A 158 3.41 13.28 16.02
CA LEU A 158 3.13 14.70 16.21
C LEU A 158 1.66 15.03 15.89
N THR A 159 1.12 14.50 14.80
CA THR A 159 -0.28 14.70 14.42
C THR A 159 -1.22 14.08 15.45
N GLY A 160 -0.99 12.84 15.88
CA GLY A 160 -1.79 12.16 16.89
C GLY A 160 -1.75 12.88 18.24
N ALA A 161 -0.57 13.35 18.66
CA ALA A 161 -0.41 14.15 19.88
C ALA A 161 -1.16 15.48 19.78
N ALA A 162 -1.06 16.19 18.64
CA ALA A 162 -1.78 17.44 18.42
C ALA A 162 -3.30 17.26 18.45
N ILE A 163 -3.82 16.24 17.77
CA ILE A 163 -5.26 15.91 17.78
C ILE A 163 -5.73 15.57 19.20
N SER A 164 -4.97 14.74 19.92
CA SER A 164 -5.30 14.35 21.29
C SER A 164 -5.30 15.55 22.24
N PHE A 165 -4.31 16.43 22.10
CA PHE A 165 -4.20 17.64 22.91
C PHE A 165 -5.34 18.63 22.64
N LEU A 166 -5.66 18.88 21.37
CA LEU A 166 -6.79 19.75 20.99
C LEU A 166 -8.12 19.15 21.45
N ALA A 167 -8.28 17.84 21.33
CA ALA A 167 -9.49 17.14 21.79
C ALA A 167 -9.63 17.15 23.32
N TRP A 168 -8.52 17.10 24.06
CA TRP A 168 -8.52 17.25 25.51
C TRP A 168 -8.85 18.68 25.95
N LYS A 169 -8.22 19.69 25.32
CA LYS A 169 -8.44 21.11 25.63
C LYS A 169 -9.87 21.57 25.33
N ASN A 170 -10.47 21.07 24.26
CA ASN A 170 -11.83 21.42 23.85
C ASN A 170 -12.88 20.41 24.35
N ARG A 171 -12.61 19.70 25.44
CA ARG A 171 -13.67 18.93 26.12
C ARG A 171 -14.66 19.92 26.71
N ASP A 172 -15.92 19.81 26.29
CA ASP A 172 -17.02 20.48 26.96
C ASP A 172 -17.06 19.93 28.40
N ILE A 173 -16.62 20.73 29.36
CA ILE A 173 -16.82 20.42 30.78
C ILE A 173 -18.31 20.63 31.01
N ILE A 174 -19.08 19.56 30.86
CA ILE A 174 -20.42 19.51 31.44
C ILE A 174 -20.16 19.57 32.94
N ALA A 175 -20.29 20.77 33.51
CA ALA A 175 -20.51 20.90 34.93
C ALA A 175 -21.75 20.05 35.21
N ASP A 176 -21.57 19.00 36.00
CA ASP A 176 -22.69 18.27 36.58
C ASP A 176 -23.32 19.29 37.52
N ASP A 177 -24.25 20.08 36.98
CA ASP A 177 -25.02 21.05 37.73
C ASP A 177 -25.75 20.24 38.78
N ALA A 178 -25.15 20.27 39.97
CA ALA A 178 -25.64 19.61 41.15
C ALA A 178 -27.15 19.76 41.21
N ILE A 179 -27.80 18.62 41.38
CA ILE A 179 -29.21 18.50 41.74
C ILE A 179 -29.41 19.38 42.98
N VAL A 180 -29.80 20.64 42.78
CA VAL A 180 -30.41 21.45 43.83
C VAL A 180 -31.85 20.96 43.91
N ARG A 181 -32.03 19.92 44.72
CA ARG A 181 -33.30 19.74 45.43
C ARG A 181 -33.42 20.96 46.34
N ASP A 182 -34.35 21.84 46.03
CA ASP A 182 -34.99 22.63 47.07
C ASP A 182 -36.50 22.42 46.94
N GLU A 183 -37.06 22.12 48.11
CA GLU A 183 -38.43 21.77 48.44
C GLU A 183 -39.41 22.94 48.21
#